data_AF-A0A7Y2BMR5-F1
#
_entry.id   AF-A0A7Y2BMR5-F1
#
_cell.length_a   1.000
_cell.length_b   1.000
_cell.length_c   1.000
_cell.angle_alpha   90.00
_cell.angle_beta   90.00
_cell.angle_gamma   90.00
#
_symmetry.space_group_name_H-M   'P 1'
#
loop_
_entity.id
_entity.type
_entity.pdbx_description
1 polymer ?
#
loop_
_entity_poly.entity_id
_entity_poly.type
_entity_poly.pdbx_seq_one_letter_code
_entity_poly.pdbx_strand_id
1 'polypeptide(L)'
;MSDRISDLFGAVFLWLRELGFAFSGPNVTWTIGQVGFIALAFVIALSLDKRITAMCERHLQVIAGSAALSRLMNVVVHQMKIILFAGLLWLALVVMREVTWPSRSQIILSAASLATAWLVISTASRLIRNRTVAKLVSLVAWTVAALNIVGLLPATIAALDAAAIQMDEFRLSLLVVLKGLLTLSVLLWLAVTLGQFADSRIRAVEDLTPSLKVLVSKIARVLLIVVALLWGLNIIGIELTAFAVFSGAIGLGIGFGLQKVVSNLISGFILLADKSIKPGDVISVDDTYGRISQLAARYVSVISRDGREFLIPNED
;
A
#
# COMPACT_ATOMS: atom_id res chain seq x y z
N MET A 1 -47.20 -22.63 6.99
CA MET A 1 -45.75 -22.94 7.05
C MET A 1 -45.24 -23.59 5.75
N SER A 2 -46.07 -24.40 5.07
CA SER A 2 -45.82 -24.92 3.71
C SER A 2 -45.54 -23.82 2.66
N ASP A 3 -46.38 -22.78 2.60
CA ASP A 3 -46.29 -21.75 1.54
C ASP A 3 -45.00 -20.91 1.57
N ARG A 4 -44.51 -20.55 2.77
CA ARG A 4 -43.23 -19.83 2.91
C ARG A 4 -42.03 -20.64 2.43
N ILE A 5 -42.09 -21.97 2.56
CA ILE A 5 -41.01 -22.87 2.15
C ILE A 5 -41.03 -23.02 0.62
N SER A 6 -42.20 -23.18 0.00
CA SER A 6 -42.32 -23.20 -1.47
C SER A 6 -41.91 -21.88 -2.11
N ASP A 7 -42.21 -20.74 -1.49
CA ASP A 7 -41.78 -19.42 -1.96
C ASP A 7 -40.25 -19.27 -1.90
N LEU A 8 -39.61 -19.77 -0.83
CA LEU A 8 -38.16 -19.81 -0.71
C LEU A 8 -37.51 -20.69 -1.77
N PHE A 9 -38.06 -21.89 -2.03
CA PHE A 9 -37.55 -22.77 -3.08
C PHE A 9 -37.74 -22.15 -4.48
N GLY A 10 -38.86 -21.47 -4.73
CA GLY A 10 -39.10 -20.72 -5.97
C GLY A 10 -38.09 -19.58 -6.17
N ALA A 11 -37.83 -18.80 -5.12
CA ALA A 11 -36.85 -17.72 -5.15
C ALA A 11 -35.42 -18.24 -5.39
N VAL A 12 -35.03 -19.34 -4.74
CA VAL A 12 -33.72 -20.00 -4.96
C VAL A 12 -33.59 -20.52 -6.38
N PHE A 13 -34.66 -21.10 -6.95
CA PHE A 13 -34.66 -21.61 -8.32
C PHE A 13 -34.54 -20.50 -9.36
N LEU A 14 -35.24 -19.37 -9.15
CA LEU A 14 -35.11 -18.17 -9.98
C LEU A 14 -33.71 -17.58 -9.89
N TRP A 15 -33.16 -17.50 -8.68
CA TRP A 15 -31.78 -17.02 -8.45
C TRP A 15 -30.73 -17.90 -9.12
N LEU A 16 -30.86 -19.23 -9.03
CA LEU A 16 -29.96 -20.16 -9.73
C LEU A 16 -30.07 -20.02 -11.26
N ARG A 17 -31.26 -19.72 -11.78
CA ARG A 17 -31.48 -19.45 -13.20
C ARG A 17 -30.83 -18.13 -13.64
N GLU A 18 -30.84 -17.09 -12.81
CA GLU A 18 -30.13 -15.82 -13.06
C GLU A 18 -28.60 -16.00 -13.05
N LEU A 19 -28.08 -16.94 -12.25
CA LEU A 19 -26.67 -17.35 -12.26
C LEU A 19 -26.26 -18.20 -13.48
N GLY A 20 -27.22 -18.53 -14.35
CA GLY A 20 -26.99 -19.30 -15.57
C GLY A 20 -27.16 -20.82 -15.45
N PHE A 21 -27.68 -21.33 -14.34
CA PHE A 21 -28.06 -22.74 -14.22
C PHE A 21 -29.40 -23.00 -14.92
N ALA A 22 -29.38 -23.82 -15.96
CA ALA A 22 -30.59 -24.32 -16.59
C ALA A 22 -30.95 -25.69 -16.00
N PHE A 23 -32.15 -25.81 -15.42
CA PHE A 23 -32.65 -27.05 -14.82
C PHE A 23 -33.66 -27.79 -15.70
N SER A 24 -34.10 -27.17 -16.81
CA SER A 24 -35.05 -27.76 -17.75
C SER A 24 -34.80 -27.25 -19.18
N GLY A 25 -35.08 -28.10 -20.18
CA GLY A 25 -34.89 -27.80 -21.61
C GLY A 25 -33.50 -28.11 -22.18
N PRO A 26 -33.23 -27.76 -23.45
CA PRO A 26 -31.99 -28.10 -24.17
C PRO A 26 -30.71 -27.43 -23.63
N ASN A 27 -30.83 -26.55 -22.64
CA ASN A 27 -29.70 -25.86 -22.01
C ASN A 27 -29.04 -26.68 -20.88
N VAL A 28 -29.68 -27.75 -20.39
CA VAL A 28 -29.14 -28.62 -19.31
C VAL A 28 -27.84 -29.32 -19.74
N THR A 29 -27.75 -29.78 -20.98
CA THR A 29 -26.54 -30.43 -21.53
C THR A 29 -25.34 -29.48 -21.53
N TRP A 30 -25.57 -28.18 -21.75
CA TRP A 30 -24.55 -27.14 -21.69
C TRP A 30 -24.11 -26.83 -20.27
N THR A 31 -25.03 -26.84 -19.30
CA THR A 31 -24.70 -26.71 -17.87
C THR A 31 -23.81 -27.87 -17.40
N ILE A 32 -24.15 -29.11 -17.78
CA ILE A 32 -23.34 -30.30 -17.47
C ILE A 32 -21.95 -30.20 -18.12
N GLY A 33 -21.89 -29.77 -19.39
CA GLY A 33 -20.62 -29.53 -20.09
C GLY A 33 -19.73 -28.51 -19.37
N GLN A 34 -20.28 -27.38 -18.93
CA GLN A 34 -19.54 -26.35 -18.19
C GLN A 34 -18.98 -26.86 -16.87
N VAL A 35 -19.78 -27.60 -16.09
CA VAL A 35 -19.31 -28.22 -14.84
C VAL A 35 -18.20 -29.23 -15.12
N GLY A 36 -18.34 -30.01 -16.20
CA GLY A 36 -17.30 -30.92 -16.68
C GLY A 36 -15.99 -30.21 -17.05
N PHE A 37 -16.06 -29.07 -17.75
CA PHE A 37 -14.89 -28.25 -18.07
C PHE A 37 -14.21 -27.67 -16.82
N ILE A 38 -14.99 -27.22 -15.83
CA ILE A 38 -14.44 -26.73 -14.55
C ILE A 38 -13.72 -27.87 -13.81
N ALA A 39 -14.34 -29.05 -13.74
CA ALA A 39 -13.72 -30.22 -13.11
C ALA A 39 -12.44 -30.66 -13.85
N LEU A 40 -12.45 -30.65 -15.18
CA LEU A 40 -11.28 -30.95 -16.00
C LEU A 40 -10.17 -29.93 -15.77
N ALA A 41 -10.48 -28.63 -15.77
CA ALA A 41 -9.54 -27.56 -15.48
C ALA A 41 -8.91 -27.72 -14.09
N PHE A 42 -9.69 -28.15 -13.09
CA PHE A 42 -9.20 -28.44 -11.75
C PHE A 42 -8.23 -29.63 -11.72
N VAL A 43 -8.58 -30.74 -12.39
CA VAL A 43 -7.72 -31.94 -12.47
C VAL A 43 -6.42 -31.64 -13.22
N ILE A 44 -6.47 -30.87 -14.31
CA ILE A 44 -5.29 -30.39 -15.05
C ILE A 44 -4.43 -29.52 -14.13
N ALA A 45 -5.02 -28.57 -13.40
CA ALA A 45 -4.30 -27.73 -12.46
C ALA A 45 -3.57 -28.54 -11.38
N LEU A 46 -4.21 -29.57 -10.80
CA LEU A 46 -3.58 -30.47 -9.82
C LEU A 46 -2.41 -31.28 -10.41
N SER A 47 -2.56 -31.72 -11.66
CA SER A 47 -1.55 -32.54 -12.34
C SER A 47 -0.31 -31.72 -12.73
N LEU A 48 -0.52 -30.47 -13.15
CA LEU A 48 0.54 -29.57 -13.58
C LEU A 48 1.22 -28.84 -12.39
N ASP A 49 0.55 -28.72 -11.24
CA ASP A 49 1.08 -28.05 -10.03
C ASP A 49 2.49 -28.53 -9.68
N LYS A 50 2.68 -29.85 -9.54
CA LYS A 50 3.97 -30.44 -9.14
C LYS A 50 5.07 -30.22 -10.18
N ARG A 51 4.75 -30.32 -11.48
CA ARG A 51 5.73 -30.13 -12.57
C ARG A 51 6.17 -28.67 -12.68
N ILE A 52 5.22 -27.75 -12.68
CA ILE A 52 5.50 -26.33 -12.86
C ILE A 52 6.18 -25.76 -11.62
N THR A 53 5.75 -26.15 -10.41
CA THR A 53 6.43 -25.78 -9.16
C THR A 53 7.90 -26.20 -9.17
N ALA A 54 8.18 -27.46 -9.52
CA ALA A 54 9.55 -27.98 -9.58
C ALA A 54 10.41 -27.36 -10.71
N MET A 55 9.79 -26.82 -11.75
CA MET A 55 10.47 -26.08 -12.83
C MET A 55 10.78 -24.65 -12.39
N CYS A 56 9.80 -23.96 -11.78
CA CYS A 56 9.97 -22.61 -11.27
C CYS A 56 11.04 -22.54 -10.17
N GLU A 57 11.06 -23.49 -9.23
CA GLU A 57 12.09 -23.58 -8.18
C GLU A 57 13.51 -23.71 -8.76
N ARG A 58 13.68 -24.49 -9.84
CA ARG A 58 14.97 -24.64 -10.53
C ARG A 58 15.45 -23.34 -11.18
N HIS A 59 14.57 -22.60 -11.83
CA HIS A 59 14.92 -21.29 -12.42
C HIS A 59 15.14 -20.19 -11.36
N LEU A 60 14.44 -20.29 -10.23
CA LEU A 60 14.56 -19.37 -9.10
C LEU A 60 15.96 -19.33 -8.51
N GLN A 61 16.62 -20.48 -8.42
CA GLN A 61 17.99 -20.57 -7.90
C GLN A 61 19.02 -19.87 -8.80
N VAL A 62 18.71 -19.69 -10.09
CA VAL A 62 19.61 -19.07 -11.07
C VAL A 62 19.45 -17.54 -11.13
N ILE A 63 18.26 -17.02 -10.80
CA ILE A 63 17.91 -15.58 -10.97
C ILE A 63 17.90 -14.80 -9.64
N ALA A 64 17.91 -15.49 -8.49
CA ALA A 64 17.77 -14.86 -7.17
C ALA A 64 19.02 -14.08 -6.71
N GLY A 65 19.31 -12.94 -7.35
CA GLY A 65 20.33 -11.99 -6.91
C GLY A 65 19.85 -10.99 -5.85
N SER A 66 18.54 -10.86 -5.58
CA SER A 66 18.01 -9.94 -4.55
C SER A 66 16.96 -10.59 -3.63
N ALA A 67 17.12 -10.39 -2.32
CA ALA A 67 16.28 -10.98 -1.27
C ALA A 67 14.80 -10.52 -1.31
N ALA A 68 14.47 -9.46 -2.05
CA ALA A 68 13.10 -9.03 -2.29
C ALA A 68 12.42 -9.88 -3.38
N LEU A 69 13.14 -10.18 -4.47
CA LEU A 69 12.63 -10.98 -5.58
C LEU A 69 12.36 -12.43 -5.13
N SER A 70 13.27 -13.01 -4.35
CA SER A 70 13.13 -14.37 -3.80
C SER A 70 11.89 -14.52 -2.92
N ARG A 71 11.55 -13.49 -2.12
CA ARG A 71 10.35 -13.50 -1.26
C ARG A 71 9.07 -13.44 -2.07
N LEU A 72 8.99 -12.58 -3.09
CA LEU A 72 7.82 -12.49 -3.96
C LEU A 72 7.63 -13.78 -4.77
N MET A 73 8.71 -14.31 -5.33
CA MET A 73 8.65 -15.53 -6.12
C MET A 73 8.26 -16.75 -5.28
N ASN A 74 8.71 -16.85 -4.02
CA ASN A 74 8.24 -17.90 -3.11
C ASN A 74 6.71 -17.84 -2.86
N VAL A 75 6.13 -16.65 -2.76
CA VAL A 75 4.67 -16.49 -2.64
C VAL A 75 3.95 -17.00 -3.89
N VAL A 76 4.47 -16.66 -5.08
CA VAL A 76 3.90 -17.07 -6.38
C VAL A 76 4.00 -18.59 -6.59
N VAL A 77 5.15 -19.19 -6.31
CA VAL A 77 5.38 -20.63 -6.47
C VAL A 77 4.44 -21.46 -5.60
N HIS A 78 4.19 -21.03 -4.36
CA HIS A 78 3.26 -21.71 -3.46
C HIS A 78 1.77 -21.51 -3.82
N GLN A 79 1.47 -20.67 -4.82
CA GLN A 79 0.12 -20.43 -5.35
C GLN A 79 -0.09 -21.01 -6.76
N MET A 80 0.86 -21.79 -7.29
CA MET A 80 0.85 -22.27 -8.68
C MET A 80 -0.45 -22.97 -9.08
N LYS A 81 -0.91 -23.95 -8.29
CA LYS A 81 -2.23 -24.59 -8.45
C LYS A 81 -3.40 -23.62 -8.63
N ILE A 82 -3.44 -22.52 -7.87
CA ILE A 82 -4.53 -21.53 -7.94
C ILE A 82 -4.42 -20.69 -9.20
N ILE A 83 -3.20 -20.23 -9.50
CA ILE A 83 -2.89 -19.42 -10.68
C ILE A 83 -3.21 -20.20 -11.95
N LEU A 84 -2.81 -21.49 -12.01
CA LEU A 84 -3.10 -22.40 -13.11
C LEU A 84 -4.60 -22.65 -13.25
N PHE A 85 -5.30 -22.89 -12.14
CA PHE A 85 -6.75 -23.09 -12.16
C PHE A 85 -7.50 -21.86 -12.67
N ALA A 86 -7.18 -20.67 -12.14
CA ALA A 86 -7.78 -19.42 -12.61
C ALA A 86 -7.46 -19.16 -14.09
N GLY A 87 -6.20 -19.34 -14.50
CA GLY A 87 -5.78 -19.18 -15.90
C GLY A 87 -6.49 -20.13 -16.85
N LEU A 88 -6.65 -21.41 -16.48
CA LEU A 88 -7.38 -22.40 -17.28
C LEU A 88 -8.87 -22.08 -17.38
N LEU A 89 -9.48 -21.55 -16.32
CA LEU A 89 -10.88 -21.12 -16.36
C LEU A 89 -11.09 -19.89 -17.26
N TRP A 90 -10.18 -18.91 -17.23
CA TRP A 90 -10.22 -17.77 -18.16
C TRP A 90 -9.95 -18.20 -19.61
N LEU A 91 -9.01 -19.11 -19.83
CA LEU A 91 -8.77 -19.69 -21.16
C LEU A 91 -10.01 -20.43 -21.67
N ALA A 92 -10.62 -21.28 -20.84
CA ALA A 92 -11.85 -21.99 -21.17
C ALA A 92 -13.01 -21.02 -21.46
N LEU A 93 -13.07 -19.90 -20.75
CA LEU A 93 -14.06 -18.85 -20.99
C LEU A 93 -13.86 -18.18 -22.35
N VAL A 94 -12.63 -17.82 -22.71
CA VAL A 94 -12.31 -17.25 -24.03
C VAL A 94 -12.66 -18.24 -25.14
N VAL A 95 -12.21 -19.49 -25.03
CA VAL A 95 -12.50 -20.54 -26.02
C VAL A 95 -14.01 -20.78 -26.13
N MET A 96 -14.74 -20.83 -25.01
CA MET A 96 -16.20 -20.97 -25.06
C MET A 96 -16.89 -19.76 -25.67
N ARG A 97 -16.42 -18.52 -25.45
CA ARG A 97 -17.03 -17.34 -26.10
C ARG A 97 -16.81 -17.32 -27.60
N GLU A 98 -15.68 -17.84 -28.07
CA GLU A 98 -15.38 -17.95 -29.51
C GLU A 98 -16.14 -19.13 -30.17
N VAL A 99 -16.35 -20.23 -29.44
CA VAL A 99 -17.01 -21.44 -29.97
C VAL A 99 -18.53 -21.47 -29.72
N THR A 100 -19.03 -20.75 -28.72
CA THR A 100 -20.45 -20.76 -28.29
C THR A 100 -20.99 -19.35 -27.98
N TRP A 101 -22.31 -19.17 -28.13
CA TRP A 101 -22.97 -17.87 -27.92
C TRP A 101 -22.84 -17.33 -26.46
N PRO A 102 -22.74 -16.00 -26.26
CA PRO A 102 -22.39 -15.36 -24.97
C PRO A 102 -23.27 -15.71 -23.76
N SER A 103 -24.52 -16.10 -23.98
CA SER A 103 -25.48 -16.42 -22.92
C SER A 103 -25.17 -17.73 -22.19
N ARG A 104 -24.31 -18.59 -22.74
CA ARG A 104 -24.00 -19.92 -22.19
C ARG A 104 -22.71 -19.99 -21.39
N SER A 105 -21.97 -18.90 -21.18
CA SER A 105 -20.69 -18.93 -20.42
C SER A 105 -20.81 -18.48 -18.95
N GLN A 106 -22.02 -18.28 -18.42
CA GLN A 106 -22.25 -17.64 -17.12
C GLN A 106 -21.68 -18.44 -15.93
N ILE A 107 -21.74 -19.78 -15.95
CA ILE A 107 -21.21 -20.61 -14.85
C ILE A 107 -19.68 -20.59 -14.85
N ILE A 108 -19.06 -20.64 -16.03
CA ILE A 108 -17.60 -20.52 -16.16
C ILE A 108 -17.13 -19.13 -15.75
N LEU A 109 -17.87 -18.07 -16.07
CA LEU A 109 -17.56 -16.70 -15.64
C LEU A 109 -17.60 -16.59 -14.10
N SER A 110 -18.65 -17.13 -13.46
CA SER A 110 -18.75 -17.18 -12.00
C SER A 110 -17.60 -17.99 -11.38
N ALA A 111 -17.27 -19.16 -11.93
CA ALA A 111 -16.14 -19.96 -11.47
C ALA A 111 -14.78 -19.26 -11.66
N ALA A 112 -14.56 -18.61 -12.79
CA ALA A 112 -13.35 -17.85 -13.08
C ALA A 112 -13.19 -16.65 -12.13
N SER A 113 -14.28 -15.91 -11.88
CA SER A 113 -14.28 -14.80 -10.93
C SER A 113 -14.05 -15.23 -9.48
N LEU A 114 -14.56 -16.39 -9.08
CA LEU A 114 -14.28 -17.01 -7.77
C LEU A 114 -12.82 -17.42 -7.65
N ALA A 115 -12.26 -18.05 -8.69
CA ALA A 115 -10.85 -18.46 -8.71
C ALA A 115 -9.91 -17.25 -8.65
N THR A 116 -10.22 -16.17 -9.36
CA THR A 116 -9.44 -14.92 -9.27
C THR A 116 -9.62 -14.21 -7.94
N ALA A 117 -10.84 -14.12 -7.40
CA ALA A 117 -11.09 -13.57 -6.07
C ALA A 117 -10.29 -14.34 -5.01
N TRP A 118 -10.32 -15.66 -5.04
CA TRP A 118 -9.55 -16.50 -4.12
C TRP A 118 -8.04 -16.30 -4.27
N LEU A 119 -7.53 -16.22 -5.50
CA LEU A 119 -6.13 -15.91 -5.77
C LEU A 119 -5.74 -14.57 -5.12
N VAL A 120 -6.44 -13.50 -5.47
CA VAL A 120 -6.17 -12.14 -4.97
C VAL A 120 -6.24 -12.09 -3.45
N ILE A 121 -7.30 -12.63 -2.84
CA ILE A 121 -7.48 -12.64 -1.38
C ILE A 121 -6.36 -13.43 -0.71
N SER A 122 -5.98 -14.59 -1.24
CA SER A 122 -4.94 -15.43 -0.65
C SER A 122 -3.55 -14.79 -0.75
N THR A 123 -3.24 -14.07 -1.84
CA THR A 123 -1.98 -13.34 -2.01
C THR A 123 -1.93 -12.12 -1.10
N ALA A 124 -2.98 -11.31 -1.09
CA ALA A 124 -3.10 -10.13 -0.23
C ALA A 124 -3.00 -10.50 1.26
N SER A 125 -3.68 -11.58 1.67
CA SER A 125 -3.65 -12.07 3.05
C SER A 125 -2.25 -12.52 3.51
N ARG A 126 -1.42 -13.03 2.59
CA ARG A 126 -0.03 -13.42 2.88
C ARG A 126 0.93 -12.24 2.97
N LEU A 127 0.61 -11.12 2.32
CA LEU A 127 1.41 -9.89 2.40
C LEU A 127 1.23 -9.18 3.75
N ILE A 128 0.08 -9.38 4.40
CA ILE A 128 -0.22 -8.81 5.71
C ILE A 128 0.52 -9.58 6.79
N ARG A 129 1.49 -8.92 7.44
CA ARG A 129 2.34 -9.51 8.49
C ARG A 129 1.57 -9.99 9.73
N ASN A 130 0.44 -9.36 10.06
CA ASN A 130 -0.38 -9.70 11.22
C ASN A 130 -1.53 -10.65 10.83
N ARG A 131 -1.53 -11.86 11.42
CA ARG A 131 -2.53 -12.90 11.15
C ARG A 131 -3.97 -12.46 11.42
N THR A 132 -4.20 -11.62 12.44
CA THR A 132 -5.55 -11.15 12.78
C THR A 132 -6.07 -10.19 11.72
N VAL A 133 -5.24 -9.25 11.27
CA VAL A 133 -5.59 -8.31 10.20
C VAL A 133 -5.82 -9.06 8.89
N ALA A 134 -4.95 -10.03 8.56
CA ALA A 134 -5.10 -10.86 7.38
C ALA A 134 -6.45 -11.62 7.38
N LYS A 135 -6.86 -12.18 8.52
CA LYS A 135 -8.17 -12.84 8.67
C LYS A 135 -9.33 -11.87 8.46
N LEU A 136 -9.28 -10.68 9.07
CA LEU A 136 -10.33 -9.68 8.93
C LEU A 136 -10.46 -9.19 7.47
N VAL A 137 -9.34 -8.88 6.82
CA VAL A 137 -9.32 -8.48 5.40
C VAL A 137 -9.84 -9.60 4.52
N SER A 138 -9.42 -10.84 4.77
CA SER A 138 -9.92 -12.01 4.03
C SER A 138 -11.42 -12.22 4.22
N LEU A 139 -11.93 -12.07 5.46
CA LEU A 139 -13.36 -12.18 5.74
C LEU A 139 -14.15 -11.13 4.97
N VAL A 140 -13.74 -9.86 5.03
CA VAL A 140 -14.40 -8.76 4.30
C VAL A 140 -14.38 -9.01 2.80
N ALA A 141 -13.24 -9.41 2.24
CA ALA A 141 -13.11 -9.67 0.81
C ALA A 141 -13.96 -10.86 0.35
N TRP A 142 -14.06 -11.92 1.16
CA TRP A 142 -14.96 -13.04 0.89
C TRP A 142 -16.43 -12.64 0.96
N THR A 143 -16.81 -11.81 1.92
CA THR A 143 -18.18 -11.26 1.98
C THR A 143 -18.51 -10.44 0.75
N VAL A 144 -17.60 -9.57 0.30
CA VAL A 144 -17.79 -8.78 -0.92
C VAL A 144 -17.87 -9.67 -2.16
N ALA A 145 -16.99 -10.67 -2.29
CA ALA A 145 -17.03 -11.63 -3.39
C ALA A 145 -18.35 -12.42 -3.39
N ALA A 146 -18.80 -12.90 -2.23
CA ALA A 146 -20.07 -13.60 -2.09
C ALA A 146 -21.25 -12.72 -2.50
N LEU A 147 -21.31 -11.47 -2.02
CA LEU A 147 -22.35 -10.51 -2.42
C LEU A 147 -22.33 -10.23 -3.93
N ASN A 148 -21.14 -10.14 -4.54
CA ASN A 148 -20.99 -9.95 -5.97
C ASN A 148 -21.55 -11.12 -6.76
N ILE A 149 -21.21 -12.34 -6.35
CA ILE A 149 -21.67 -13.57 -7.00
C ILE A 149 -23.18 -13.70 -6.88
N VAL A 150 -23.74 -13.42 -5.69
CA VAL A 150 -25.18 -13.50 -5.45
C VAL A 150 -25.94 -12.38 -6.18
N GLY A 151 -25.25 -11.38 -6.75
CA GLY A 151 -25.87 -10.23 -7.43
C GLY A 151 -26.41 -9.15 -6.47
N LEU A 152 -26.19 -9.31 -5.16
CA LEU A 152 -26.66 -8.39 -4.12
C LEU A 152 -25.68 -7.27 -3.82
N LEU A 153 -24.46 -7.29 -4.40
CA LEU A 153 -23.47 -6.26 -4.17
C LEU A 153 -23.98 -4.85 -4.55
N PRO A 154 -24.59 -4.62 -5.73
CA PRO A 154 -25.10 -3.29 -6.08
C PRO A 154 -26.18 -2.80 -5.10
N ALA A 155 -27.11 -3.68 -4.71
CA ALA A 155 -28.15 -3.36 -3.73
C ALA A 155 -27.56 -3.04 -2.34
N THR A 156 -26.53 -3.78 -1.92
CA THR A 156 -25.82 -3.55 -0.66
C THR A 156 -25.08 -2.22 -0.68
N ILE A 157 -24.39 -1.91 -1.78
CA ILE A 157 -23.71 -0.62 -1.96
C ILE A 157 -24.72 0.52 -1.89
N ALA A 158 -25.86 0.40 -2.58
CA ALA A 158 -26.92 1.40 -2.55
C ALA A 158 -27.51 1.56 -1.14
N ALA A 159 -27.74 0.46 -0.41
CA ALA A 159 -28.23 0.51 0.96
C ALA A 159 -27.23 1.20 1.91
N LEU A 160 -25.93 0.90 1.77
CA LEU A 160 -24.87 1.56 2.54
C LEU A 160 -24.70 3.04 2.19
N ASP A 161 -24.97 3.42 0.94
CA ASP A 161 -24.91 4.81 0.50
C ASP A 161 -26.15 5.62 0.88
N ALA A 162 -27.32 4.96 0.93
CA ALA A 162 -28.57 5.53 1.41
C ALA A 162 -28.56 5.74 2.94
N ALA A 163 -27.82 4.92 3.68
CA ALA A 163 -27.51 5.13 5.10
C ALA A 163 -26.51 6.29 5.26
N ALA A 164 -26.98 7.52 4.97
CA ALA A 164 -26.19 8.73 5.03
C ALA A 164 -26.79 9.75 5.99
N ILE A 165 -25.88 10.46 6.66
CA ILE A 165 -26.20 11.67 7.40
C ILE A 165 -25.85 12.83 6.47
N GLN A 166 -26.85 13.67 6.17
CA GLN A 166 -26.67 14.85 5.33
C GLN A 166 -26.69 16.10 6.20
N MET A 167 -25.58 16.83 6.20
CA MET A 167 -25.47 18.20 6.70
C MET A 167 -25.26 19.10 5.47
N ASP A 168 -25.75 20.34 5.47
CA ASP A 168 -25.86 21.25 4.30
C ASP A 168 -24.90 20.96 3.14
N GLU A 169 -23.59 21.05 3.37
CA GLU A 169 -22.56 20.80 2.35
C GLU A 169 -21.84 19.44 2.48
N PHE A 170 -22.09 18.68 3.55
CA PHE A 170 -21.40 17.43 3.88
C PHE A 170 -22.34 16.23 3.97
N ARG A 171 -22.22 15.30 3.01
CA ARG A 171 -22.93 14.01 3.03
C ARG A 171 -21.99 12.89 3.45
N LEU A 172 -22.20 12.35 4.65
CA LEU A 172 -21.44 11.22 5.17
C LEU A 172 -22.28 9.94 5.11
N SER A 173 -22.06 9.12 4.08
CA SER A 173 -22.66 7.79 3.99
C SER A 173 -21.83 6.73 4.72
N LEU A 174 -22.48 5.70 5.23
CA LEU A 174 -21.80 4.55 5.83
C LEU A 174 -20.82 3.91 4.84
N LEU A 175 -21.15 3.92 3.54
CA LEU A 175 -20.25 3.50 2.47
C LEU A 175 -18.96 4.33 2.44
N VAL A 176 -19.06 5.66 2.53
CA VAL A 176 -17.91 6.58 2.54
C VAL A 176 -17.05 6.33 3.77
N VAL A 177 -17.65 6.16 4.96
CA VAL A 177 -16.91 5.86 6.19
C VAL A 177 -16.15 4.54 6.07
N LEU A 178 -16.78 3.48 5.57
CA LEU A 178 -16.14 2.17 5.41
C LEU A 178 -15.00 2.21 4.38
N LYS A 179 -15.23 2.83 3.22
CA LYS A 179 -14.19 3.02 2.19
C LYS A 179 -13.04 3.87 2.72
N GLY A 180 -13.36 4.91 3.49
CA GLY A 180 -12.40 5.80 4.13
C GLY A 180 -11.50 5.07 5.13
N LEU A 181 -12.09 4.33 6.08
CA LEU A 181 -11.36 3.52 7.05
C LEU A 181 -10.46 2.49 6.38
N LEU A 182 -10.96 1.80 5.35
CA LEU A 182 -10.18 0.83 4.60
C LEU A 182 -8.99 1.49 3.90
N THR A 183 -9.23 2.57 3.17
CA THR A 183 -8.19 3.29 2.42
C THR A 183 -7.15 3.87 3.36
N LEU A 184 -7.57 4.49 4.45
CA LEU A 184 -6.68 5.03 5.47
C LEU A 184 -5.83 3.93 6.11
N SER A 185 -6.44 2.79 6.44
CA SER A 185 -5.70 1.64 7.00
C SER A 185 -4.61 1.16 6.04
N VAL A 186 -4.89 1.09 4.74
CA VAL A 186 -3.93 0.72 3.70
C VAL A 186 -2.82 1.77 3.57
N LEU A 187 -3.17 3.05 3.53
CA LEU A 187 -2.18 4.14 3.43
C LEU A 187 -1.26 4.18 4.65
N LEU A 188 -1.79 4.02 5.87
CA LEU A 188 -1.00 3.95 7.09
C LEU A 188 -0.08 2.72 7.11
N TRP A 189 -0.59 1.56 6.69
CA TRP A 189 0.23 0.36 6.55
C TRP A 189 1.37 0.57 5.55
N LEU A 190 1.08 1.21 4.41
CA LEU A 190 2.08 1.56 3.40
C LEU A 190 3.11 2.54 3.96
N ALA A 191 2.68 3.60 4.64
CA ALA A 191 3.57 4.59 5.26
C ALA A 191 4.50 3.96 6.30
N VAL A 192 4.00 3.06 7.15
CA VAL A 192 4.83 2.33 8.12
C VAL A 192 5.83 1.42 7.42
N THR A 193 5.41 0.73 6.35
CA THR A 193 6.26 -0.19 5.58
C THR A 193 7.36 0.58 4.85
N LEU A 194 7.02 1.68 4.18
CA LEU A 194 7.96 2.59 3.54
C LEU A 194 8.89 3.23 4.58
N GLY A 195 8.39 3.57 5.77
CA GLY A 195 9.20 4.09 6.86
C GLY A 195 10.24 3.10 7.38
N GLN A 196 9.88 1.81 7.49
CA GLN A 196 10.83 0.74 7.84
C GLN A 196 11.89 0.55 6.74
N PHE A 197 11.47 0.63 5.47
CA PHE A 197 12.40 0.58 4.35
C PHE A 197 13.35 1.78 4.36
N ALA A 198 12.84 3.00 4.57
CA ALA A 198 13.65 4.20 4.69
C ALA A 198 14.64 4.11 5.85
N ASP A 199 14.22 3.67 7.04
CA ASP A 199 15.10 3.46 8.21
C ASP A 199 16.25 2.48 7.87
N SER A 200 15.96 1.38 7.17
CA SER A 200 17.00 0.43 6.75
C SER A 200 18.02 1.05 5.78
N ARG A 201 17.57 1.94 4.87
CA ARG A 201 18.44 2.64 3.93
C ARG A 201 19.27 3.72 4.61
N ILE A 202 18.67 4.50 5.51
CA ILE A 202 19.36 5.56 6.26
C ILE A 202 20.44 4.96 7.17
N ARG A 203 20.16 3.84 7.84
CA ARG A 203 21.13 3.17 8.71
C ARG A 203 22.35 2.63 7.97
N ALA A 204 22.18 2.26 6.70
CA ALA A 204 23.24 1.74 5.85
C ALA A 204 24.22 2.81 5.35
N VAL A 205 23.92 4.10 5.49
CA VAL A 205 24.84 5.19 5.12
C VAL A 205 25.96 5.27 6.16
N GLU A 206 27.20 4.97 5.79
CA GLU A 206 28.32 4.93 6.74
C GLU A 206 28.72 6.32 7.27
N ASP A 207 28.59 7.36 6.43
CA ASP A 207 29.01 8.73 6.75
C ASP A 207 28.15 9.46 7.79
N LEU A 208 27.00 8.89 8.18
CA LEU A 208 26.09 9.51 9.15
C LEU A 208 26.39 9.03 10.58
N THR A 209 26.46 9.98 11.51
CA THR A 209 26.56 9.65 12.93
C THR A 209 25.32 8.89 13.43
N PRO A 210 25.45 8.01 14.44
CA PRO A 210 24.32 7.23 14.97
C PRO A 210 23.11 8.09 15.37
N SER A 211 23.35 9.24 15.99
CA SER A 211 22.31 10.18 16.40
C SER A 211 21.56 10.78 15.21
N LEU A 212 22.28 11.14 14.13
CA LEU A 212 21.68 11.70 12.92
C LEU A 212 20.83 10.64 12.19
N LYS A 213 21.30 9.39 12.13
CA LYS A 213 20.53 8.27 11.57
C LYS A 213 19.17 8.11 12.26
N VAL A 214 19.16 8.14 13.59
CA VAL A 214 17.91 8.03 14.38
C VAL A 214 17.00 9.23 14.13
N LEU A 215 17.55 10.45 14.12
CA LEU A 215 16.79 11.68 13.91
C LEU A 215 16.11 11.68 12.53
N VAL A 216 16.88 11.48 11.45
CA VAL A 216 16.37 11.49 10.07
C VAL A 216 15.33 10.38 9.87
N SER A 217 15.56 9.19 10.42
CA SER A 217 14.60 8.08 10.31
C SER A 217 13.28 8.38 11.01
N LYS A 218 13.32 9.03 12.19
CA LYS A 218 12.11 9.46 12.90
C LYS A 218 11.35 10.53 12.11
N ILE A 219 12.05 11.55 11.59
CA ILE A 219 11.46 12.62 10.78
C ILE A 219 10.79 12.02 9.54
N ALA A 220 11.50 11.19 8.78
CA ALA A 220 10.96 10.54 7.58
C ALA A 220 9.70 9.72 7.89
N ARG A 221 9.71 8.96 8.99
CA ARG A 221 8.54 8.16 9.41
C ARG A 221 7.34 9.02 9.78
N VAL A 222 7.56 10.11 10.52
CA VAL A 222 6.48 11.05 10.88
C VAL A 222 5.90 11.70 9.62
N LEU A 223 6.75 12.17 8.70
CA LEU A 223 6.30 12.76 7.44
C LEU A 223 5.46 11.80 6.61
N LEU A 224 5.91 10.54 6.46
CA LEU A 224 5.15 9.52 5.73
C LEU A 224 3.76 9.27 6.34
N ILE A 225 3.65 9.24 7.67
CA ILE A 225 2.38 9.07 8.37
C ILE A 225 1.48 10.28 8.16
N VAL A 226 2.01 11.50 8.28
CA VAL A 226 1.24 12.74 8.05
C VAL A 226 0.72 12.80 6.61
N VAL A 227 1.55 12.50 5.63
CA VAL A 227 1.14 12.44 4.21
C VAL A 227 0.05 11.40 3.99
N ALA A 228 0.19 10.21 4.56
CA ALA A 228 -0.84 9.17 4.47
C ALA A 228 -2.18 9.58 5.10
N LEU A 229 -2.15 10.29 6.23
CA LEU A 229 -3.36 10.84 6.86
C LEU A 229 -4.03 11.89 5.97
N LEU A 230 -3.27 12.87 5.47
CA LEU A 230 -3.80 13.94 4.62
C LEU A 230 -4.39 13.39 3.32
N TRP A 231 -3.69 12.47 2.65
CA TRP A 231 -4.22 11.78 1.47
C TRP A 231 -5.47 10.96 1.79
N GLY A 232 -5.49 10.26 2.94
CA GLY A 232 -6.66 9.50 3.38
C GLY A 232 -7.89 10.39 3.57
N LEU A 233 -7.72 11.56 4.19
CA LEU A 233 -8.80 12.54 4.36
C LEU A 233 -9.31 13.08 3.02
N ASN A 234 -8.40 13.39 2.08
CA ASN A 234 -8.76 13.88 0.75
C ASN A 234 -9.61 12.88 -0.04
N ILE A 235 -9.29 11.58 0.03
CA ILE A 235 -10.05 10.52 -0.67
C ILE A 235 -11.49 10.41 -0.14
N ILE A 236 -11.70 10.72 1.14
CA ILE A 236 -13.02 10.71 1.79
C ILE A 236 -13.83 11.97 1.43
N GLY A 237 -13.20 12.93 0.72
CA GLY A 237 -13.83 14.19 0.32
C GLY A 237 -13.70 15.29 1.36
N ILE A 238 -12.84 15.12 2.39
CA ILE A 238 -12.54 16.18 3.34
C ILE A 238 -11.57 17.17 2.69
N GLU A 239 -11.96 18.43 2.66
CA GLU A 239 -11.15 19.51 2.11
C GLU A 239 -9.90 19.74 2.97
N LEU A 240 -8.73 19.75 2.34
CA LEU A 240 -7.45 19.93 3.02
C LEU A 240 -7.06 21.40 3.20
N THR A 241 -7.85 22.34 2.71
CA THR A 241 -7.52 23.78 2.72
C THR A 241 -7.26 24.29 4.13
N ALA A 242 -8.10 23.93 5.09
CA ALA A 242 -7.87 24.28 6.50
C ALA A 242 -6.53 23.72 7.00
N PHE A 243 -6.23 22.44 6.73
CA PHE A 243 -4.96 21.82 7.10
C PHE A 243 -3.76 22.48 6.41
N ALA A 244 -3.90 22.93 5.16
CA ALA A 244 -2.86 23.65 4.44
C ALA A 244 -2.55 24.99 5.11
N VAL A 245 -3.58 25.75 5.53
CA VAL A 245 -3.41 27.01 6.27
C VAL A 245 -2.70 26.76 7.60
N PHE A 246 -3.16 25.78 8.40
CA PHE A 246 -2.52 25.43 9.68
C PHE A 246 -1.08 24.92 9.48
N SER A 247 -0.85 24.09 8.48
CA SER A 247 0.50 23.58 8.16
C SER A 247 1.42 24.71 7.70
N GLY A 248 0.89 25.70 6.99
CA GLY A 248 1.61 26.94 6.64
C GLY A 248 2.03 27.72 7.88
N ALA A 249 1.12 27.94 8.84
CA ALA A 249 1.44 28.61 10.09
C ALA A 249 2.47 27.84 10.94
N ILE A 250 2.32 26.52 11.06
CA ILE A 250 3.31 25.65 11.73
C ILE A 250 4.66 25.72 11.00
N GLY A 251 4.66 25.68 9.67
CA GLY A 251 5.85 25.79 8.84
C GLY A 251 6.59 27.11 9.04
N LEU A 252 5.86 28.23 9.11
CA LEU A 252 6.43 29.54 9.45
C LEU A 252 7.03 29.55 10.86
N GLY A 253 6.33 28.99 11.85
CA GLY A 253 6.84 28.90 13.23
C GLY A 253 8.13 28.07 13.33
N ILE A 254 8.18 26.92 12.64
CA ILE A 254 9.39 26.09 12.54
C ILE A 254 10.50 26.87 11.81
N GLY A 255 10.17 27.57 10.73
CA GLY A 255 11.12 28.40 9.97
C GLY A 255 11.77 29.48 10.83
N PHE A 256 11.00 30.21 11.62
CA PHE A 256 11.53 31.19 12.57
C PHE A 256 12.38 30.53 13.66
N GLY A 257 11.98 29.35 14.17
CA GLY A 257 12.76 28.61 15.16
C GLY A 257 14.10 28.09 14.63
N LEU A 258 14.17 27.72 13.34
CA LEU A 258 15.39 27.23 12.69
C LEU A 258 16.25 28.35 12.08
N GLN A 259 15.76 29.60 12.07
CA GLN A 259 16.38 30.71 11.35
C GLN A 259 17.88 30.85 11.67
N LYS A 260 18.25 30.89 12.96
CA LYS A 260 19.67 31.00 13.37
C LYS A 260 20.51 29.82 12.93
N VAL A 261 19.98 28.60 13.01
CA VAL A 261 20.72 27.38 12.61
C VAL A 261 21.00 27.41 11.10
N VAL A 262 20.01 27.80 10.31
CA VAL A 262 20.12 27.92 8.86
C VAL A 262 21.06 29.07 8.47
N SER A 263 20.94 30.22 9.13
CA SER A 263 21.82 31.38 8.95
C SER A 263 23.29 31.00 9.17
N ASN A 264 23.61 30.39 10.32
CA ASN A 264 24.95 29.89 10.62
C ASN A 264 25.49 28.88 9.59
N LEU A 265 24.62 28.01 9.07
CA LEU A 265 25.02 27.05 8.04
C LEU A 265 25.33 27.73 6.70
N ILE A 266 24.49 28.67 6.28
CA ILE A 266 24.66 29.45 5.04
C ILE A 266 25.92 30.31 5.14
N SER A 267 26.11 31.04 6.24
CA SER A 267 27.31 31.85 6.47
C SER A 267 28.56 30.98 6.46
N GLY A 268 28.53 29.81 7.11
CA GLY A 268 29.63 28.84 7.06
C GLY A 268 29.98 28.39 5.64
N PHE A 269 28.98 28.08 4.82
CA PHE A 269 29.18 27.73 3.42
C PHE A 269 29.80 28.88 2.60
N ILE A 270 29.29 30.11 2.76
CA ILE A 270 29.80 31.31 2.08
C ILE A 270 31.25 31.57 2.47
N LEU A 271 31.59 31.54 3.76
CA LEU A 271 32.96 31.73 4.25
C LEU A 271 33.94 30.73 3.63
N LEU A 272 33.53 29.47 3.47
CA LEU A 272 34.34 28.42 2.84
C LEU A 272 34.45 28.59 1.31
N ALA A 273 33.35 28.99 0.65
CA ALA A 273 33.30 29.17 -0.80
C ALA A 273 34.16 30.38 -1.24
N ASP A 274 34.00 31.50 -0.56
CA ASP A 274 34.70 32.75 -0.85
C ASP A 274 36.11 32.79 -0.25
N LYS A 275 36.42 31.84 0.65
CA LYS A 275 37.69 31.75 1.39
C LYS A 275 38.03 33.06 2.12
N SER A 276 37.01 33.76 2.62
CA SER A 276 37.13 35.06 3.29
C SER A 276 37.97 35.00 4.57
N ILE A 277 37.97 33.84 5.22
CA ILE A 277 38.81 33.50 6.38
C ILE A 277 39.33 32.06 6.24
N LYS A 278 40.54 31.78 6.74
CA LYS A 278 41.20 30.48 6.64
C LYS A 278 41.77 30.03 8.00
N PRO A 279 41.91 28.72 8.25
CA PRO A 279 42.61 28.23 9.43
C PRO A 279 44.05 28.77 9.43
N GLY A 280 44.47 29.33 10.57
CA GLY A 280 45.75 30.02 10.70
C GLY A 280 45.67 31.55 10.65
N ASP A 281 44.59 32.13 10.12
CA ASP A 281 44.38 33.57 10.11
C ASP A 281 44.17 34.09 11.54
N VAL A 282 44.66 35.29 11.81
CA VAL A 282 44.45 35.99 13.07
C VAL A 282 43.31 36.99 12.87
N ILE A 283 42.25 36.83 13.64
CA ILE A 283 41.04 37.63 13.53
C ILE A 283 40.68 38.27 14.87
N SER A 284 39.91 39.35 14.78
CA SER A 284 39.23 39.99 15.90
C SER A 284 37.75 39.96 15.59
N VAL A 285 36.96 39.28 16.41
CA VAL A 285 35.49 39.21 16.28
C VAL A 285 34.91 39.46 17.66
N ASP A 286 34.04 40.47 17.77
CA ASP A 286 33.59 41.05 19.04
C ASP A 286 34.76 41.36 19.99
N ASP A 287 34.73 40.80 21.20
CA ASP A 287 35.78 40.92 22.22
C ASP A 287 36.85 39.81 22.13
N THR A 288 36.77 38.93 21.12
CA THR A 288 37.67 37.80 20.96
C THR A 288 38.75 38.08 19.92
N TYR A 289 40.01 38.07 20.36
CA TYR A 289 41.18 38.20 19.49
C TYR A 289 42.02 36.92 19.54
N GLY A 290 42.20 36.27 18.38
CA GLY A 290 42.87 34.98 18.35
C GLY A 290 43.13 34.45 16.95
N ARG A 291 43.69 33.24 16.88
CA ARG A 291 43.94 32.53 15.62
C ARG A 291 42.83 31.51 15.36
N ILE A 292 42.37 31.43 14.12
CA ILE A 292 41.41 30.42 13.69
C ILE A 292 42.07 29.04 13.73
N SER A 293 41.49 28.12 14.51
CA SER A 293 41.90 26.72 14.61
C SER A 293 41.18 25.85 13.58
N GLN A 294 39.85 25.96 13.52
CA GLN A 294 39.02 25.15 12.65
C GLN A 294 37.78 25.93 12.18
N LEU A 295 37.40 25.69 10.92
CA LEU A 295 36.11 26.10 10.36
C LEU A 295 35.16 24.90 10.36
N ALA A 296 34.06 24.99 11.10
CA ALA A 296 32.98 24.03 11.05
C ALA A 296 31.78 24.61 10.29
N ALA A 297 30.85 23.73 9.90
CA ALA A 297 29.69 24.15 9.10
C ALA A 297 28.79 25.18 9.81
N ARG A 298 28.82 25.27 11.15
CA ARG A 298 27.94 26.16 11.94
C ARG A 298 28.67 27.08 12.93
N TYR A 299 29.99 26.94 13.06
CA TYR A 299 30.81 27.75 13.97
C TYR A 299 32.25 27.78 13.50
N VAL A 300 33.00 28.80 13.93
CA VAL A 300 34.45 28.91 13.81
C VAL A 300 35.07 28.75 15.19
N SER A 301 36.11 27.92 15.28
CA SER A 301 36.93 27.80 16.50
C SER A 301 38.08 28.79 16.45
N VAL A 302 38.17 29.66 17.46
CA VAL A 302 39.22 30.67 17.62
C VAL A 302 39.96 30.44 18.92
N ILE A 303 41.27 30.27 18.84
CA ILE A 303 42.15 30.13 20.01
C ILE A 303 42.72 31.51 20.36
N SER A 304 42.34 32.00 21.53
CA SER A 304 42.84 33.26 22.09
C SER A 304 44.30 33.13 22.56
N ARG A 305 44.97 34.26 22.79
CA ARG A 305 46.37 34.31 23.27
C ARG A 305 46.58 33.63 24.63
N ASP A 306 45.52 33.53 25.43
CA ASP A 306 45.51 32.84 26.73
C ASP A 306 45.22 31.33 26.62
N GLY A 307 45.11 30.78 25.41
CA GLY A 307 44.91 29.36 25.16
C GLY A 307 43.46 28.88 25.29
N ARG A 308 42.49 29.79 25.51
CA ARG A 308 41.06 29.44 25.51
C ARG A 308 40.54 29.30 24.08
N GLU A 309 39.77 28.24 23.83
CA GLU A 309 39.10 27.99 22.55
C GLU A 309 37.66 28.51 22.62
N PHE A 310 37.35 29.48 21.77
CA PHE A 310 36.03 30.08 21.63
C PHE A 310 35.35 29.54 20.38
N LEU A 311 34.09 29.11 20.53
CA LEU A 311 33.24 28.67 19.42
C LEU A 311 32.32 29.83 19.03
N ILE A 312 32.64 30.51 17.93
CA ILE A 312 31.89 31.66 17.43
C ILE A 312 30.91 31.18 16.36
N PRO A 313 29.60 31.44 16.45
CA PRO A 313 28.65 31.14 15.38
C PRO A 313 29.08 31.79 14.06
N ASN A 314 28.85 31.12 12.92
CA ASN A 314 29.31 31.63 11.63
C ASN A 314 28.56 32.88 11.14
N GLU A 315 27.38 33.18 11.69
CA GLU A 315 26.59 34.36 11.33
C GLU A 315 27.11 35.65 11.96
N ASP A 316 27.94 35.54 12.99
CA ASP A 316 28.60 36.64 13.72
C ASP A 316 30.01 36.90 13.13
#